data_AF-U9U891-F1
#
_entry.id   AF-U9U891-F1
#
_cell.length_a   1.000
_cell.length_b   1.000
_cell.length_c   1.000
_cell.angle_alpha   90.00
_cell.angle_beta   90.00
_cell.angle_gamma   90.00
#
_symmetry.space_group_name_H-M   'P 1'
#
loop_
_entity.id
_entity.type
_entity.pdbx_description
1 polymer ?
#
loop_
_entity_poly.entity_id
_entity_poly.type
_entity_poly.pdbx_seq_one_letter_code
_entity_poly.pdbx_strand_id
1 'polypeptide(L)'
;METLCNELKVEIFRYVFTPIALVLLNCNWHSTFQDPHVRAEWIIYKYGRAHALFHAIRLGNHFVTVEVVQILAKKAIILRYFMQRLMIQFGTYDPKLIKGNDLELFHYLTAGALTINQAPAVLLENLNYIEDLNKKFMLFHCAQVSVLRPKDIPAYRSPFGGATENYLSRDGYENNRQVNLISRAILIHPDLVVLWKKIGYNEICSDFNELVIVDTLLVCFPPNPPNNWVCPSTEVITEKTTKII
;
A
#
# COMPACT_ATOMS: atom_id res chain seq x y z
N MET A 1 -9.56 17.41 37.12
CA MET A 1 -8.36 17.34 36.27
C MET A 1 -8.03 18.77 35.89
N GLU A 2 -6.84 19.24 36.26
CA GLU A 2 -6.29 20.52 35.81
C GLU A 2 -6.55 20.72 34.32
N THR A 3 -6.84 21.96 33.93
CA THR A 3 -7.10 22.38 32.56
C THR A 3 -5.83 22.23 31.74
N LEU A 4 -5.51 20.99 31.35
CA LEU A 4 -4.51 20.71 30.35
C LEU A 4 -4.82 21.61 29.14
N CYS A 5 -3.85 22.38 28.67
CA CYS A 5 -4.11 23.30 27.58
C CYS A 5 -4.53 22.51 26.33
N ASN A 6 -5.31 23.13 25.46
CA ASN A 6 -5.85 22.44 24.29
C ASN A 6 -4.72 21.94 23.37
N GLU A 7 -3.61 22.68 23.26
CA GLU A 7 -2.43 22.28 22.47
C GLU A 7 -1.86 20.94 22.94
N LEU A 8 -1.68 20.76 24.25
CA LEU A 8 -1.20 19.50 24.84
C LEU A 8 -2.21 18.37 24.63
N LYS A 9 -3.51 18.65 24.64
CA LYS A 9 -4.53 17.63 24.33
C LYS A 9 -4.44 17.18 22.87
N VAL A 10 -4.25 18.12 21.94
CA VAL A 10 -4.04 17.78 20.52
C VAL A 10 -2.79 16.92 20.37
N GLU A 11 -1.71 17.28 21.03
CA GLU A 11 -0.46 16.50 21.03
C GLU A 11 -0.69 15.09 21.55
N ILE A 12 -1.38 14.94 22.69
CA ILE A 12 -1.72 13.62 23.26
C ILE A 12 -2.55 12.80 22.26
N PHE A 13 -3.57 13.40 21.63
CA PHE A 13 -4.38 12.70 20.66
C PHE A 13 -3.53 12.09 19.54
N ARG A 14 -2.50 12.78 19.02
CA ARG A 14 -1.62 12.27 17.96
C ARG A 14 -1.00 10.91 18.30
N TYR A 15 -0.61 10.70 19.56
CA TYR A 15 0.05 9.46 20.00
C TYR A 15 -0.93 8.36 20.44
N VAL A 16 -2.23 8.66 20.54
CA VAL A 16 -3.22 7.65 20.95
C VAL A 16 -3.54 6.72 19.78
N PHE A 17 -3.43 5.41 20.04
CA PHE A 17 -3.73 4.38 19.05
C PHE A 17 -5.20 4.41 18.57
N THR A 18 -6.15 4.54 19.50
CA THR A 18 -7.60 4.65 19.22
C THR A 18 -8.21 5.82 20.00
N PRO A 19 -8.60 6.93 19.33
CA PRO A 19 -9.09 8.14 19.99
C PRO A 19 -10.31 7.91 20.89
N ILE A 20 -11.15 6.91 20.55
CA ILE A 20 -12.34 6.59 21.32
C ILE A 20 -12.03 6.18 22.78
N ALA A 21 -10.89 5.53 23.01
CA ALA A 21 -10.48 5.14 24.36
C ALA A 21 -10.30 6.37 25.27
N LEU A 22 -9.74 7.46 24.73
CA LEU A 22 -9.54 8.70 25.48
C LEU A 22 -10.85 9.49 25.65
N VAL A 23 -11.67 9.51 24.59
CA VAL A 23 -12.99 10.17 24.58
C VAL A 23 -13.92 9.60 25.65
N LEU A 24 -13.85 8.29 25.91
CA LEU A 24 -14.69 7.62 26.90
C LEU A 24 -14.28 7.92 28.36
N LEU A 25 -13.11 8.52 28.61
CA LEU A 25 -12.66 8.82 29.97
C LEU A 25 -13.41 10.00 30.60
N ASN A 26 -13.68 11.07 29.84
CA ASN A 26 -14.44 12.22 30.31
C ASN A 26 -14.93 13.15 29.17
N CYS A 27 -15.84 14.06 29.52
CA CYS A 27 -16.43 15.03 28.59
C CYS A 27 -15.43 16.05 27.99
N ASN A 28 -14.28 16.29 28.64
CA ASN A 28 -13.26 17.24 28.18
C ASN A 28 -12.44 16.65 27.01
N TRP A 29 -12.14 15.35 27.06
CA TRP A 29 -11.56 14.64 25.92
C TRP A 29 -12.56 14.51 24.78
N HIS A 30 -13.82 14.23 25.10
CA HIS A 30 -14.89 14.23 24.11
C HIS A 30 -14.99 15.57 23.39
N SER A 31 -15.07 16.69 24.12
CA SER A 31 -15.17 18.02 23.51
C SER A 31 -13.97 18.36 22.63
N THR A 32 -12.76 18.00 23.07
CA THR A 32 -11.54 18.19 22.27
C THR A 32 -11.56 17.35 21.00
N PHE A 33 -12.03 16.10 21.08
CA PHE A 33 -12.14 15.23 19.92
C PHE A 33 -13.24 15.65 18.94
N GLN A 34 -14.22 16.45 19.37
CA GLN A 34 -15.22 17.03 18.45
C GLN A 34 -14.62 18.10 17.53
N ASP A 35 -13.44 18.64 17.84
CA ASP A 35 -12.74 19.58 16.96
C ASP A 35 -12.28 18.87 15.66
N PRO A 36 -12.74 19.33 14.48
CA PRO A 36 -12.32 18.78 13.19
C PRO A 36 -10.82 18.84 12.95
N HIS A 37 -10.13 19.86 13.48
CA HIS A 37 -8.67 19.98 13.35
C HIS A 37 -7.94 18.87 14.10
N VAL A 38 -8.39 18.53 15.31
CA VAL A 38 -7.81 17.44 16.10
C VAL A 38 -7.95 16.10 15.37
N ARG A 39 -9.13 15.83 14.81
CA ARG A 39 -9.37 14.61 14.02
C ARG A 39 -8.50 14.55 12.77
N ALA A 40 -8.40 15.66 12.03
CA ALA A 40 -7.59 15.73 10.81
C ALA A 40 -6.10 15.56 11.11
N GLU A 41 -5.57 16.23 12.15
CA GLU A 41 -4.19 16.09 12.60
C GLU A 41 -3.89 14.65 13.04
N TRP A 42 -4.79 14.02 13.79
CA TRP A 42 -4.62 12.63 14.19
C TRP A 42 -4.53 11.69 12.99
N ILE A 43 -5.41 11.85 11.98
CA ILE A 43 -5.38 11.04 10.76
C ILE A 43 -4.06 11.25 10.01
N ILE A 44 -3.65 12.49 9.81
CA ILE A 44 -2.42 12.81 9.07
C ILE A 44 -1.19 12.28 9.80
N TYR A 45 -1.16 12.42 11.12
CA TYR A 45 -0.07 11.92 11.93
C TYR A 45 -0.01 10.38 11.89
N LYS A 46 -1.15 9.71 12.02
CA LYS A 46 -1.23 8.24 12.08
C LYS A 46 -0.97 7.56 10.74
N TYR A 47 -1.47 8.14 9.64
CA TYR A 47 -1.48 7.49 8.33
C TYR A 47 -0.64 8.22 7.27
N GLY A 48 -0.10 9.39 7.59
CA GLY A 48 0.58 10.23 6.61
C GLY A 48 -0.36 11.04 5.73
N ARG A 49 0.18 12.09 5.09
CA ARG A 49 -0.59 13.01 4.23
C ARG A 49 -1.17 12.35 2.99
N ALA A 50 -0.52 11.33 2.44
CA ALA A 50 -0.99 10.66 1.22
C ALA A 50 -2.23 9.79 1.47
N HIS A 51 -2.36 9.21 2.65
CA HIS A 51 -3.40 8.22 2.95
C HIS A 51 -4.54 8.78 3.79
N ALA A 52 -4.37 10.01 4.28
CA ALA A 52 -5.29 10.63 5.22
C ALA A 52 -6.75 10.59 4.73
N LEU A 53 -7.01 10.97 3.48
CA LEU A 53 -8.36 10.97 2.90
C LEU A 53 -8.97 9.56 2.78
N PHE A 54 -8.16 8.57 2.38
CA PHE A 54 -8.61 7.19 2.26
C PHE A 54 -9.01 6.61 3.61
N HIS A 55 -8.14 6.75 4.62
CA HIS A 55 -8.43 6.25 5.97
C HIS A 55 -9.54 7.00 6.65
N ALA A 56 -9.67 8.31 6.41
CA ALA A 56 -10.81 9.09 6.88
C ALA A 56 -12.10 8.39 6.43
N ILE A 57 -12.32 8.23 5.13
CA ILE A 57 -13.58 7.67 4.62
C ILE A 57 -13.85 6.26 5.18
N ARG A 58 -12.80 5.46 5.39
CA ARG A 58 -12.92 4.13 6.01
C ARG A 58 -13.40 4.15 7.47
N LEU A 59 -13.09 5.22 8.22
CA LEU A 59 -13.55 5.39 9.61
C LEU A 59 -15.04 5.76 9.70
N GLY A 60 -15.68 6.08 8.57
CA GLY A 60 -17.12 6.28 8.47
C GLY A 60 -17.61 7.66 8.92
N ASN A 61 -18.92 7.86 8.81
CA ASN A 61 -19.63 9.13 9.03
C ASN A 61 -19.57 9.62 10.50
N HIS A 62 -19.35 8.74 11.47
CA HIS A 62 -19.19 9.12 12.88
C HIS A 62 -17.87 9.84 13.15
N PHE A 63 -16.84 9.57 12.33
CA PHE A 63 -15.54 10.21 12.44
C PHE A 63 -15.41 11.38 11.45
N VAL A 64 -15.77 11.13 10.18
CA VAL A 64 -15.55 12.05 9.07
C VAL A 64 -16.75 12.95 8.86
N THR A 65 -16.58 14.20 9.27
CA THR A 65 -17.51 15.30 8.94
C THR A 65 -17.01 16.07 7.71
N VAL A 66 -17.86 16.92 7.15
CA VAL A 66 -17.50 17.77 5.99
C VAL A 66 -16.30 18.66 6.31
N GLU A 67 -16.24 19.19 7.52
CA GLU A 67 -15.14 20.03 8.02
C GLU A 67 -13.82 19.26 8.05
N VAL A 68 -13.84 18.01 8.54
CA VAL A 68 -12.66 17.13 8.53
C VAL A 68 -12.18 16.90 7.10
N VAL A 69 -13.09 16.60 6.16
CA VAL A 69 -12.73 16.41 4.74
C VAL A 69 -12.15 17.67 4.13
N GLN A 70 -12.71 18.85 4.42
CA GLN A 70 -12.20 20.12 3.91
C GLN A 70 -10.79 20.44 4.42
N ILE A 71 -10.51 20.15 5.70
CA ILE A 71 -9.16 20.31 6.28
C ILE A 71 -8.20 19.32 5.61
N LEU A 72 -8.59 18.06 5.47
CA LEU A 72 -7.79 17.04 4.81
C LEU A 72 -7.53 17.39 3.34
N ALA A 73 -8.52 17.89 2.59
CA ALA A 73 -8.33 18.28 1.19
C ALA A 73 -7.26 19.37 1.00
N LYS A 74 -7.01 20.22 2.02
CA LYS A 74 -5.96 21.24 2.00
C LYS A 74 -4.58 20.71 2.39
N LYS A 75 -4.51 19.62 3.15
CA LYS A 75 -3.26 19.10 3.75
C LYS A 75 -2.80 17.75 3.20
N ALA A 76 -3.74 16.96 2.70
CA ALA A 76 -3.52 15.63 2.18
C ALA A 76 -3.07 15.69 0.71
N ILE A 77 -2.32 14.67 0.30
CA ILE A 77 -2.00 14.46 -1.11
C ILE A 77 -3.13 13.63 -1.70
N ILE A 78 -3.85 14.19 -2.68
CA ILE A 78 -4.97 13.50 -3.34
C ILE A 78 -4.40 12.48 -4.31
N LEU A 79 -4.67 11.20 -4.04
CA LEU A 79 -4.15 10.12 -4.86
C LEU A 79 -5.01 9.89 -6.12
N ARG A 80 -4.39 9.52 -7.26
CA ARG A 80 -5.09 9.15 -8.49
C ARG A 80 -6.01 7.96 -8.24
N TYR A 81 -5.57 6.98 -7.44
CA TYR A 81 -6.42 5.88 -7.00
C TYR A 81 -7.66 6.36 -6.26
N PHE A 82 -7.50 7.33 -5.34
CA PHE A 82 -8.61 7.91 -4.60
C PHE A 82 -9.62 8.58 -5.55
N MET A 83 -9.13 9.32 -6.55
CA MET A 83 -9.97 9.90 -7.60
C MET A 83 -10.67 8.84 -8.45
N GLN A 84 -9.98 7.77 -8.84
CA GLN A 84 -10.59 6.65 -9.58
C GLN A 84 -11.72 6.00 -8.77
N ARG A 85 -11.54 5.79 -7.46
CA ARG A 85 -12.58 5.25 -6.58
C ARG A 85 -13.79 6.19 -6.47
N LEU A 86 -13.55 7.49 -6.32
CA LEU A 86 -14.63 8.47 -6.33
C LEU A 86 -15.40 8.48 -7.64
N MET A 87 -14.71 8.41 -8.78
CA MET A 87 -15.34 8.36 -10.10
C MET A 87 -16.18 7.10 -10.30
N ILE A 88 -15.69 5.93 -9.85
CA ILE A 88 -16.46 4.68 -9.90
C ILE A 88 -17.70 4.74 -9.01
N GLN A 89 -17.60 5.37 -7.84
CA GLN A 89 -18.67 5.38 -6.85
C GLN A 89 -19.72 6.46 -7.10
N PHE A 90 -19.34 7.61 -7.68
CA PHE A 90 -20.20 8.79 -7.78
C PHE A 90 -20.28 9.43 -9.17
N GLY A 91 -19.51 8.97 -10.17
CA GLY A 91 -19.40 9.62 -11.48
C GLY A 91 -19.90 8.76 -12.66
N THR A 92 -20.07 9.40 -13.82
CA THR A 92 -20.14 8.71 -15.10
C THR A 92 -18.73 8.26 -15.49
N TYR A 93 -18.52 6.96 -15.40
CA TYR A 93 -17.21 6.35 -15.44
C TYR A 93 -16.77 6.04 -16.90
N ASP A 94 -15.61 6.56 -17.34
CA ASP A 94 -14.99 6.20 -18.65
C ASP A 94 -14.07 4.96 -18.48
N PRO A 95 -14.39 3.81 -19.11
CA PRO A 95 -13.57 2.61 -19.09
C PRO A 95 -12.10 2.81 -19.48
N LYS A 96 -11.79 3.83 -20.29
CA LYS A 96 -10.42 4.16 -20.71
C LYS A 96 -9.55 4.69 -19.57
N LEU A 97 -10.13 5.23 -18.49
CA LEU A 97 -9.38 5.72 -17.33
C LEU A 97 -8.88 4.60 -16.39
N ILE A 98 -9.38 3.36 -16.57
CA ILE A 98 -8.84 2.13 -15.95
C ILE A 98 -7.78 1.47 -16.83
N LYS A 99 -7.92 1.48 -18.16
CA LYS A 99 -6.93 0.86 -19.07
C LYS A 99 -5.64 1.68 -19.06
N GLY A 100 -4.51 1.07 -18.71
CA GLY A 100 -3.25 1.78 -18.52
C GLY A 100 -3.12 2.38 -17.13
N ASN A 101 -3.41 1.57 -16.10
CA ASN A 101 -2.97 1.94 -14.77
C ASN A 101 -1.46 1.79 -14.68
N ASP A 102 -0.91 2.59 -13.78
CA ASP A 102 0.51 2.70 -13.52
C ASP A 102 1.14 1.33 -13.18
N LEU A 103 0.37 0.40 -12.61
CA LEU A 103 0.79 -0.95 -12.27
C LEU A 103 0.74 -1.96 -13.43
N GLU A 104 -0.14 -1.79 -14.41
CA GLU A 104 -0.15 -2.53 -15.68
C GLU A 104 1.05 -2.11 -16.54
N LEU A 105 1.38 -0.81 -16.54
CA LEU A 105 2.63 -0.33 -17.13
C LEU A 105 3.83 -0.92 -16.38
N PHE A 106 3.84 -0.89 -15.03
CA PHE A 106 4.90 -1.52 -14.24
C PHE A 106 4.99 -3.03 -14.51
N HIS A 107 3.86 -3.73 -14.70
CA HIS A 107 3.80 -5.15 -15.05
C HIS A 107 4.50 -5.44 -16.36
N TYR A 108 4.24 -4.61 -17.37
CA TYR A 108 4.90 -4.67 -18.65
C TYR A 108 6.41 -4.39 -18.53
N LEU A 109 6.79 -3.29 -17.88
CA LEU A 109 8.19 -2.87 -17.75
C LEU A 109 9.04 -3.86 -16.92
N THR A 110 8.44 -4.56 -15.97
CA THR A 110 9.11 -5.58 -15.13
C THR A 110 8.97 -7.00 -15.68
N ALA A 111 8.37 -7.15 -16.87
CA ALA A 111 8.13 -8.44 -17.52
C ALA A 111 7.43 -9.47 -16.62
N GLY A 112 6.43 -9.06 -15.84
CA GLY A 112 5.74 -9.99 -14.93
C GLY A 112 4.90 -11.06 -15.66
N ALA A 113 4.74 -10.99 -16.98
CA ALA A 113 4.18 -12.09 -17.78
C ALA A 113 5.21 -13.19 -18.11
N LEU A 114 6.51 -12.89 -18.00
CA LEU A 114 7.59 -13.82 -18.27
C LEU A 114 7.98 -14.62 -17.02
N THR A 115 8.67 -15.74 -17.22
CA THR A 115 9.26 -16.52 -16.13
C THR A 115 10.38 -15.74 -15.44
N ILE A 116 10.70 -16.09 -14.17
CA ILE A 116 11.60 -15.25 -13.37
C ILE A 116 13.02 -15.19 -13.92
N ASN A 117 13.41 -16.20 -14.69
CA ASN A 117 14.73 -16.27 -15.30
C ASN A 117 14.82 -15.40 -16.57
N GLN A 118 13.69 -15.05 -17.19
CA GLN A 118 13.61 -14.25 -18.41
C GLN A 118 13.29 -12.78 -18.14
N ALA A 119 12.65 -12.49 -17.01
CA ALA A 119 12.27 -11.14 -16.60
C ALA A 119 13.46 -10.16 -16.37
N PRO A 120 14.65 -10.57 -15.88
CA PRO A 120 15.73 -9.64 -15.55
C PRO A 120 16.21 -8.80 -16.73
N ALA A 121 16.36 -9.41 -17.92
CA ALA A 121 16.83 -8.69 -19.10
C ALA A 121 15.87 -7.56 -19.49
N VAL A 122 14.57 -7.85 -19.52
CA VAL A 122 13.54 -6.87 -19.86
C VAL A 122 13.43 -5.78 -18.81
N LEU A 123 13.52 -6.13 -17.51
CA LEU A 123 13.49 -5.14 -16.43
C LEU A 123 14.66 -4.15 -16.56
N LEU A 124 15.88 -4.65 -16.81
CA LEU A 124 17.08 -3.82 -16.96
C LEU A 124 16.99 -2.91 -18.19
N GLU A 125 16.49 -3.41 -19.32
CA GLU A 125 16.25 -2.60 -20.52
C GLU A 125 15.28 -1.43 -20.25
N ASN A 126 14.33 -1.64 -19.33
CA ASN A 126 13.30 -0.66 -19.00
C ASN A 126 13.61 0.18 -17.75
N LEU A 127 14.81 0.08 -17.17
CA LEU A 127 15.12 0.68 -15.87
C LEU A 127 14.88 2.20 -15.83
N ASN A 128 15.25 2.93 -16.89
CA ASN A 128 15.02 4.37 -16.98
C ASN A 128 13.53 4.72 -16.97
N TYR A 129 12.70 3.92 -17.64
CA TYR A 129 11.25 4.09 -17.62
C TYR A 129 10.68 3.75 -16.25
N ILE A 130 11.20 2.72 -15.59
CA ILE A 130 10.81 2.36 -14.21
C ILE A 130 11.19 3.49 -13.25
N GLU A 131 12.34 4.13 -13.41
CA GLU A 131 12.75 5.28 -12.59
C GLU A 131 11.88 6.52 -12.83
N ASP A 132 11.57 6.85 -14.08
CA ASP A 132 10.67 7.96 -14.42
C ASP A 132 9.26 7.70 -13.91
N LEU A 133 8.80 6.45 -14.08
CA LEU A 133 7.56 5.95 -13.54
C LEU A 133 7.58 6.15 -12.00
N ASN A 134 8.62 5.68 -11.30
CA ASN A 134 8.86 5.85 -9.86
C ASN A 134 8.83 7.31 -9.39
N LYS A 135 9.40 8.24 -10.16
CA LYS A 135 9.38 9.69 -9.87
C LYS A 135 7.96 10.27 -9.99
N LYS A 136 7.15 9.77 -10.93
CA LYS A 136 5.72 10.09 -11.06
C LYS A 136 4.86 9.36 -10.02
N PHE A 137 5.38 8.29 -9.43
CA PHE A 137 4.70 7.26 -8.65
C PHE A 137 4.54 7.49 -7.14
N MET A 138 4.83 8.68 -6.62
CA MET A 138 4.42 9.10 -5.26
C MET A 138 2.90 8.90 -4.98
N LEU A 139 2.15 8.46 -5.98
CA LEU A 139 0.71 8.38 -6.07
C LEU A 139 0.09 6.98 -5.97
N PHE A 140 0.86 5.89 -6.10
CA PHE A 140 0.26 4.53 -6.10
C PHE A 140 0.74 3.63 -4.96
N HIS A 141 2.03 3.58 -4.66
CA HIS A 141 2.57 2.44 -3.91
C HIS A 141 2.79 2.65 -2.41
N CYS A 142 3.27 3.83 -1.98
CA CYS A 142 3.34 4.15 -0.55
C CYS A 142 1.96 4.03 0.12
N ALA A 143 0.87 4.23 -0.65
CA ALA A 143 -0.51 4.31 -0.22
C ALA A 143 -1.17 2.98 0.19
N GLN A 144 -0.77 1.86 -0.43
CA GLN A 144 -1.60 0.65 -0.44
C GLN A 144 -0.97 -0.56 0.25
N VAL A 145 0.35 -0.65 0.34
CA VAL A 145 1.01 -1.87 0.87
C VAL A 145 1.11 -1.82 2.39
N SER A 146 1.28 -0.63 2.99
CA SER A 146 1.31 -0.45 4.45
C SER A 146 -0.04 -0.71 5.14
N VAL A 147 -1.11 -0.89 4.35
CA VAL A 147 -2.36 -1.49 4.80
C VAL A 147 -2.48 -2.83 4.11
N LEU A 148 -1.69 -3.80 4.55
CA LEU A 148 -2.04 -5.21 4.44
C LEU A 148 -3.56 -5.32 4.52
N ARG A 149 -4.19 -5.78 3.43
CA ARG A 149 -5.58 -6.24 3.48
C ARG A 149 -5.67 -7.07 4.76
N PRO A 150 -6.49 -6.69 5.76
CA PRO A 150 -6.48 -7.39 7.04
C PRO A 150 -6.56 -8.88 6.77
N LYS A 151 -5.63 -9.69 7.33
CA LYS A 151 -5.53 -11.14 7.05
C LYS A 151 -6.87 -11.87 7.31
N ASP A 152 -7.76 -11.24 8.09
CA ASP A 152 -9.10 -11.70 8.45
C ASP A 152 -10.21 -11.40 7.41
N ILE A 153 -9.95 -10.63 6.35
CA ILE A 153 -10.92 -10.47 5.25
C ILE A 153 -10.79 -11.72 4.37
N PRO A 154 -11.80 -12.61 4.31
CA PRO A 154 -11.72 -13.76 3.44
C PRO A 154 -11.59 -13.28 2.00
N ALA A 155 -10.47 -13.63 1.35
CA ALA A 155 -10.35 -13.51 -0.09
C ALA A 155 -11.61 -14.13 -0.70
N TYR A 156 -12.38 -13.34 -1.47
CA TYR A 156 -13.61 -13.83 -2.09
C TYR A 156 -13.25 -15.03 -2.97
N ARG A 157 -13.53 -16.24 -2.50
CA ARG A 157 -13.44 -17.45 -3.32
C ARG A 157 -14.70 -17.50 -4.16
N SER A 158 -14.54 -17.33 -5.47
CA SER A 158 -15.58 -17.68 -6.43
C SER A 158 -16.04 -19.13 -6.17
N PRO A 159 -17.36 -19.42 -6.15
CA PRO A 159 -17.88 -20.79 -6.02
C PRO A 159 -17.40 -21.73 -7.13
N PHE A 160 -16.86 -21.16 -8.22
CA PHE A 160 -16.34 -21.88 -9.38
C PHE A 160 -14.82 -21.71 -9.46
N GLY A 161 -14.07 -22.37 -8.58
CA GLY A 161 -12.71 -22.91 -8.81
C GLY A 161 -11.63 -22.07 -9.52
N GLY A 162 -11.78 -20.75 -9.62
CA GLY A 162 -10.87 -19.86 -10.32
C GLY A 162 -10.92 -18.49 -9.67
N ALA A 163 -9.86 -18.14 -8.94
CA ALA A 163 -9.73 -16.83 -8.32
C ALA A 163 -9.42 -15.77 -9.38
N THR A 164 -10.42 -15.36 -10.16
CA THR A 164 -10.36 -14.11 -10.93
C THR A 164 -10.83 -12.97 -10.03
N GLU A 165 -9.90 -12.47 -9.22
CA GLU A 165 -10.10 -11.16 -8.59
C GLU A 165 -10.09 -10.10 -9.71
N ASN A 166 -11.20 -9.38 -9.87
CA ASN A 166 -11.32 -8.33 -10.88
C ASN A 166 -10.29 -7.22 -10.63
N TYR A 167 -9.87 -6.55 -11.69
CA TYR A 167 -9.07 -5.34 -11.60
C TYR A 167 -9.84 -4.26 -10.81
N LEU A 168 -9.18 -3.65 -9.83
CA LEU A 168 -9.75 -3.02 -8.61
C LEU A 168 -10.51 -4.02 -7.73
N SER A 169 -9.97 -4.29 -6.54
CA SER A 169 -10.68 -5.16 -5.60
C SER A 169 -11.96 -4.50 -5.08
N ARG A 170 -12.97 -5.34 -4.81
CA ARG A 170 -14.28 -4.92 -4.31
C ARG A 170 -14.19 -4.27 -2.94
N ASP A 171 -13.22 -4.70 -2.13
CA ASP A 171 -12.96 -4.20 -0.78
C ASP A 171 -12.20 -2.86 -0.75
N GLY A 172 -11.76 -2.36 -1.91
CA GLY A 172 -10.99 -1.12 -2.00
C GLY A 172 -9.51 -1.24 -1.71
N TYR A 173 -9.01 -2.47 -1.56
CA TYR A 173 -7.58 -2.76 -1.54
C TYR A 173 -7.09 -3.09 -2.95
N GLU A 174 -5.77 -3.11 -3.11
CA GLU A 174 -5.17 -3.56 -4.35
C GLU A 174 -5.31 -5.09 -4.50
N ASN A 175 -5.30 -5.55 -5.75
CA ASN A 175 -5.37 -6.98 -6.06
C ASN A 175 -4.11 -7.71 -5.57
N ASN A 176 -4.25 -8.88 -4.95
CA ASN A 176 -3.10 -9.64 -4.42
C ASN A 176 -2.10 -10.04 -5.52
N ARG A 177 -2.57 -10.27 -6.76
CA ARG A 177 -1.71 -10.54 -7.92
C ARG A 177 -0.77 -9.38 -8.23
N GLN A 178 -1.25 -8.16 -7.98
CA GLN A 178 -0.54 -6.95 -8.25
C GLN A 178 0.53 -6.67 -7.20
N VAL A 179 0.32 -7.05 -5.94
CA VAL A 179 1.34 -6.94 -4.88
C VAL A 179 2.52 -7.90 -5.13
N ASN A 180 2.25 -9.12 -5.60
CA ASN A 180 3.30 -10.10 -5.94
C ASN A 180 4.22 -9.63 -7.09
N LEU A 181 3.76 -8.67 -7.90
CA LEU A 181 4.58 -8.10 -8.97
C LEU A 181 5.73 -7.26 -8.43
N ILE A 182 5.51 -6.52 -7.33
CA ILE A 182 6.52 -5.66 -6.72
C ILE A 182 7.54 -6.49 -5.96
N SER A 183 7.09 -7.49 -5.17
CA SER A 183 8.01 -8.41 -4.50
C SER A 183 8.91 -9.13 -5.49
N ARG A 184 8.36 -9.55 -6.63
CA ARG A 184 9.14 -10.11 -7.75
C ARG A 184 10.12 -9.11 -8.35
N ALA A 185 9.73 -7.86 -8.56
CA ALA A 185 10.63 -6.84 -9.09
C ALA A 185 11.80 -6.55 -8.13
N ILE A 186 11.54 -6.51 -6.82
CA ILE A 186 12.58 -6.39 -5.77
C ILE A 186 13.54 -7.58 -5.83
N LEU A 187 13.00 -8.79 -5.96
CA LEU A 187 13.81 -10.01 -6.05
C LEU A 187 14.75 -9.99 -7.27
N ILE A 188 14.30 -9.42 -8.39
CA ILE A 188 15.09 -9.30 -9.62
C ILE A 188 16.12 -8.16 -9.53
N HIS A 189 15.73 -7.01 -8.99
CA HIS A 189 16.57 -5.81 -8.90
C HIS A 189 16.41 -5.11 -7.55
N PRO A 190 17.19 -5.52 -6.52
CA PRO A 190 17.08 -4.99 -5.16
C PRO A 190 17.31 -3.48 -5.06
N ASP A 191 18.07 -2.87 -5.97
CA ASP A 191 18.34 -1.42 -5.97
C ASP A 191 17.06 -0.56 -6.16
N LEU A 192 15.96 -1.15 -6.63
CA LEU A 192 14.63 -0.51 -6.60
C LEU A 192 14.25 -0.04 -5.20
N VAL A 193 14.64 -0.78 -4.16
CA VAL A 193 14.42 -0.40 -2.76
C VAL A 193 15.11 0.93 -2.44
N VAL A 194 16.34 1.13 -2.92
CA VAL A 194 17.08 2.37 -2.72
C VAL A 194 16.41 3.54 -3.45
N LEU A 195 15.94 3.31 -4.69
CA LEU A 195 15.20 4.31 -5.46
C LEU A 195 13.90 4.71 -4.76
N TRP A 196 13.14 3.74 -4.22
CA TRP A 196 11.91 4.01 -3.50
C TRP A 196 12.14 4.71 -2.15
N LYS A 197 13.20 4.36 -1.42
CA LYS A 197 13.61 5.10 -0.22
C LYS A 197 13.98 6.55 -0.53
N LYS A 198 14.70 6.81 -1.63
CA LYS A 198 15.07 8.18 -2.05
C LYS A 198 13.86 9.08 -2.34
N ILE A 199 12.76 8.51 -2.82
CA ILE A 199 11.50 9.25 -3.05
C ILE A 199 10.58 9.30 -1.81
N GLY A 200 11.01 8.72 -0.69
CA GLY A 200 10.33 8.84 0.61
C GLY A 200 9.56 7.61 1.08
N TYR A 201 9.67 6.45 0.40
CA TYR A 201 9.07 5.20 0.88
C TYR A 201 10.05 4.45 1.79
N ASN A 202 10.10 4.84 3.07
CA ASN A 202 11.07 4.28 4.01
C ASN A 202 10.70 2.88 4.50
N GLU A 203 9.41 2.57 4.51
CA GLU A 203 8.79 1.35 5.04
C GLU A 203 8.74 0.20 4.02
N ILE A 204 9.24 0.41 2.79
CA ILE A 204 9.21 -0.59 1.70
C ILE A 204 9.77 -1.95 2.14
N CYS A 205 10.84 -1.96 2.94
CA CYS A 205 11.45 -3.19 3.43
C CYS A 205 10.49 -3.93 4.38
N SER A 206 9.89 -3.24 5.36
CA SER A 206 8.95 -3.89 6.29
C SER A 206 7.68 -4.37 5.59
N ASP A 207 7.22 -3.63 4.59
CA ASP A 207 5.98 -3.91 3.87
C ASP A 207 6.08 -5.15 2.95
N PHE A 208 7.25 -5.36 2.32
CA PHE A 208 7.43 -6.43 1.34
C PHE A 208 8.29 -7.61 1.80
N ASN A 209 8.98 -7.53 2.94
CA ASN A 209 9.90 -8.58 3.39
C ASN A 209 9.26 -9.98 3.41
N GLU A 210 8.06 -10.13 3.98
CA GLU A 210 7.35 -11.41 4.02
C GLU A 210 7.12 -11.97 2.59
N LEU A 211 6.63 -11.12 1.68
CA LEU A 211 6.34 -11.51 0.30
C LEU A 211 7.60 -11.84 -0.49
N VAL A 212 8.66 -11.05 -0.33
CA VAL A 212 9.93 -11.29 -1.05
C VAL A 212 10.59 -12.57 -0.54
N ILE A 213 10.53 -12.87 0.75
CA ILE A 213 11.00 -14.16 1.30
C ILE A 213 10.18 -15.31 0.69
N VAL A 214 8.85 -15.20 0.66
CA VAL A 214 7.98 -16.22 0.05
C VAL A 214 8.32 -16.42 -1.43
N ASP A 215 8.46 -15.35 -2.20
CA ASP A 215 8.84 -15.42 -3.62
C ASP A 215 10.22 -16.04 -3.81
N THR A 216 11.18 -15.70 -2.95
CA THR A 216 12.53 -16.29 -2.98
C THR A 216 12.46 -17.80 -2.77
N LEU A 217 11.65 -18.26 -1.82
CA LEU A 217 11.44 -19.68 -1.55
C LEU A 217 10.70 -20.37 -2.71
N LEU A 218 9.70 -19.74 -3.32
CA LEU A 218 9.00 -20.29 -4.50
C LEU A 218 9.93 -20.47 -5.70
N VAL A 219 10.93 -19.59 -5.84
CA VAL A 219 11.95 -19.70 -6.89
C VAL A 219 12.94 -20.82 -6.58
N CYS A 220 13.28 -21.01 -5.31
CA CYS A 220 14.15 -22.09 -4.87
C CYS A 220 13.45 -23.46 -4.92
N PHE A 221 12.16 -23.50 -4.59
CA PHE A 221 11.32 -24.69 -4.46
C PHE A 221 10.04 -24.53 -5.28
N PRO A 222 10.14 -24.55 -6.62
CA PRO A 222 8.97 -24.41 -7.49
C PRO A 222 7.99 -25.58 -7.28
N PRO A 223 6.67 -25.33 -7.28
CA PRO A 223 5.68 -26.39 -7.11
C PRO A 223 5.70 -27.43 -8.24
N ASN A 224 6.16 -27.02 -9.43
CA ASN A 224 6.42 -27.90 -10.57
C ASN A 224 7.88 -27.69 -11.01
N PRO A 225 8.84 -28.41 -10.40
CA PRO A 225 10.25 -28.25 -10.71
C PRO A 225 10.56 -28.75 -12.13
N PRO A 226 11.42 -28.05 -12.90
CA PRO A 226 11.90 -28.57 -14.18
C PRO A 226 12.76 -29.82 -13.95
N ASN A 227 12.90 -30.68 -14.98
CA ASN A 227 13.62 -31.96 -14.88
C ASN A 227 15.09 -31.84 -14.43
N ASN A 228 15.70 -30.66 -14.62
CA ASN A 228 17.07 -30.36 -14.23
C ASN A 228 17.17 -29.63 -12.88
N TRP A 229 16.07 -29.52 -12.13
CA TRP A 229 16.08 -28.87 -10.83
C TRP A 229 16.85 -29.71 -9.81
N VAL A 230 17.70 -29.02 -9.04
CA VAL A 230 18.47 -29.61 -7.94
C VAL A 230 18.09 -28.85 -6.67
N CYS A 231 17.90 -29.58 -5.58
CA CYS A 231 17.59 -28.99 -4.29
C CYS A 231 18.70 -27.98 -3.89
N PRO A 232 18.36 -26.70 -3.68
CA PRO A 232 19.36 -25.69 -3.35
C PRO A 232 19.94 -25.93 -1.95
N SER A 233 21.24 -25.70 -1.80
CA SER A 233 21.92 -25.80 -0.49
C SER A 233 21.50 -24.66 0.44
N THR A 234 21.73 -24.84 1.74
CA THR A 234 21.52 -23.80 2.75
C THR A 234 22.28 -22.51 2.44
N GLU A 235 23.49 -22.62 1.89
CA GLU A 235 24.32 -21.49 1.47
C GLU A 235 23.66 -20.69 0.34
N VAL A 236 23.13 -21.36 -0.69
CA VAL A 236 22.44 -20.72 -1.83
C VAL A 236 21.17 -20.00 -1.38
N ILE A 237 20.43 -20.60 -0.45
CA ILE A 237 19.22 -19.99 0.11
C ILE A 237 19.60 -18.75 0.93
N THR A 238 20.63 -18.86 1.77
CA THR A 238 21.09 -17.76 2.63
C THR A 238 21.62 -16.59 1.82
N GLU A 239 22.39 -16.83 0.76
CA GLU A 239 22.90 -15.79 -0.14
C GLU A 239 21.75 -15.02 -0.82
N LYS A 240 20.72 -15.74 -1.27
CA LYS A 240 19.55 -15.11 -1.90
C LYS A 240 18.74 -14.28 -0.92
N THR A 241 18.57 -14.73 0.32
CA THR A 241 17.79 -14.00 1.33
C THR A 241 18.56 -12.82 1.95
N THR A 242 19.89 -12.91 2.09
CA THR A 242 20.68 -11.78 2.63
C THR A 242 20.83 -10.61 1.66
N LYS A 243 20.76 -10.82 0.34
CA LYS A 243 20.77 -9.74 -0.66
C LYS A 243 19.53 -8.84 -0.63
N ILE A 244 18.51 -9.23 0.13
CA ILE A 244 17.17 -8.63 0.12
C ILE A 244 16.91 -7.80 1.40
N ILE A 245 17.67 -8.06 2.47
CA ILE A 245 17.61 -7.38 3.78
C ILE A 245 18.58 -6.19 3.79
#